data_AF-A0A3N4PIP7-F1
#
_entry.id   AF-A0A3N4PIP7-F1
#
_cell.length_a   1.000
_cell.length_b   1.000
_cell.length_c   1.000
_cell.angle_alpha   90.00
_cell.angle_beta   90.00
_cell.angle_gamma   90.00
#
_symmetry.space_group_name_H-M   'P 1'
#
loop_
_entity.id
_entity.type
_entity.pdbx_description
1 polymer ?
#
loop_
_entity_poly.entity_id
_entity_poly.type
_entity_poly.pdbx_seq_one_letter_code
_entity_poly.pdbx_strand_id
1 'polypeptide(L)'
;MAAAAVFSSGCSLLDPTEVVNPNLTEDDLRDKGLLTMKPWLGGMARNLALAYNEIVTPNEILSDNYANTKTYYNQAFDFPRMNVADADINDLIQYLSRLRSNAVYGLEVVKPADPTATPSEEAELYFYKGLSHLWTAELFVSAPVVGDGKPVPPAEQFDSAIVNFKKALALSTDGDLKTGYNIVLARAYYYLGDKANARKYAADAIASNNRYVRSVAFDPVNTFTPAISNILQDAMYRRGTFDDLQPLPRLDFLDPKCYTISSSEDSPIPLAKIEEAYLILAEADVADNQLPAALNRVKDLIGVVNTRNKATFDDQAEGRDESNPGSRPNVATVRVAASAGEPLIAGLVLDRGAPMVTVPVISGTSINAANVTAANYPTVDAVLELIYLLRQEIFIGEGRRAVDLGFRYPVSFNEIVSNPNIENGDPATVGRIPAFIPKNKEMDAFTYDKAAGTCTIKHNMNKVIVTNKASAEVVPFF
;
A
#
# COMPACT_ATOMS: atom_id res chain seq x y z
N MET A 1 -22.15 71.51 -24.22
CA MET A 1 -21.95 71.36 -22.76
C MET A 1 -23.24 70.77 -22.21
N ALA A 2 -23.32 69.64 -21.52
CA ALA A 2 -22.33 68.88 -20.77
C ALA A 2 -22.56 67.36 -20.96
N ALA A 3 -21.53 66.58 -20.67
CA ALA A 3 -21.48 65.13 -20.81
C ALA A 3 -22.30 64.40 -19.74
N ALA A 4 -23.04 63.37 -20.13
CA ALA A 4 -23.54 62.33 -19.24
C ALA A 4 -22.68 61.07 -19.46
N ALA A 5 -21.77 60.80 -18.54
CA ALA A 5 -21.02 59.56 -18.49
C ALA A 5 -21.90 58.49 -17.82
N VAL A 6 -22.37 57.52 -18.61
CA VAL A 6 -22.88 56.25 -18.10
C VAL A 6 -21.66 55.40 -17.77
N PHE A 7 -21.35 55.26 -16.48
CA PHE A 7 -20.41 54.25 -16.03
C PHE A 7 -21.08 52.88 -16.13
N SER A 8 -20.58 52.04 -17.05
CA SER A 8 -20.83 50.61 -17.07
C SER A 8 -20.11 49.96 -15.88
N SER A 9 -20.84 49.59 -14.84
CA SER A 9 -20.37 48.60 -13.85
C SER A 9 -20.55 47.21 -14.45
N GLY A 10 -19.59 46.81 -15.28
CA GLY A 10 -19.43 45.43 -15.73
C GLY A 10 -18.68 44.59 -14.69
N CYS A 11 -19.14 43.35 -14.52
CA CYS A 11 -18.42 42.21 -13.92
C CYS A 11 -17.97 42.32 -12.46
N SER A 12 -18.89 42.03 -11.53
CA SER A 12 -18.52 41.48 -10.21
C SER A 12 -19.48 40.38 -9.73
N LEU A 13 -20.31 39.78 -10.61
CA LEU A 13 -21.45 38.99 -10.13
C LEU A 13 -21.22 37.49 -9.97
N LEU A 14 -20.06 36.93 -10.29
CA LEU A 14 -19.81 35.51 -10.01
C LEU A 14 -18.31 35.33 -9.79
N ASP A 15 -17.89 35.30 -8.54
CA ASP A 15 -16.65 34.63 -8.15
C ASP A 15 -16.96 33.13 -8.15
N PRO A 16 -16.46 32.35 -9.13
CA PRO A 16 -16.73 30.92 -9.20
C PRO A 16 -16.04 30.12 -8.09
N THR A 17 -15.28 30.77 -7.19
CA THR A 17 -14.63 30.13 -6.04
C THR A 17 -15.45 30.23 -4.75
N GLU A 18 -16.41 31.14 -4.65
CA GLU A 18 -17.38 31.19 -3.55
C GLU A 18 -18.61 30.32 -3.85
N VAL A 19 -18.48 29.01 -3.70
CA VAL A 19 -19.65 28.12 -3.59
C VAL A 19 -20.10 28.10 -2.14
N VAL A 20 -20.85 29.13 -1.72
CA VAL A 20 -21.54 29.11 -0.42
C VAL A 20 -22.83 28.32 -0.58
N ASN A 21 -22.97 27.19 0.13
CA ASN A 21 -24.26 26.50 0.22
C ASN A 21 -25.26 27.44 0.92
N PRO A 22 -26.30 27.93 0.22
CA PRO A 22 -27.19 28.95 0.77
C PRO A 22 -28.05 28.45 1.95
N ASN A 23 -28.00 27.16 2.26
CA ASN A 23 -28.84 26.52 3.28
C ASN A 23 -28.06 26.01 4.50
N LEU A 24 -26.72 25.97 4.45
CA LEU A 24 -25.90 25.41 5.53
C LEU A 24 -24.45 25.87 5.42
N THR A 25 -24.04 26.80 6.28
CA THR A 25 -22.63 27.19 6.45
C THR A 25 -21.90 26.30 7.46
N GLU A 26 -20.58 26.40 7.53
CA GLU A 26 -19.80 25.75 8.60
C GLU A 26 -20.18 26.30 9.98
N ASP A 27 -20.39 27.62 10.08
CA ASP A 27 -20.88 28.25 11.30
C ASP A 27 -22.28 27.75 11.64
N ASP A 28 -23.17 27.53 10.66
CA ASP A 28 -24.47 26.87 10.90
C ASP A 28 -24.30 25.45 11.46
N LEU A 29 -23.36 24.65 10.95
CA LEU A 29 -23.09 23.30 11.46
C LEU A 29 -22.55 23.33 12.89
N ARG A 30 -21.65 24.28 13.17
CA ARG A 30 -21.07 24.49 14.49
C ARG A 30 -22.12 24.98 15.49
N ASP A 31 -22.87 26.01 15.12
CA ASP A 31 -23.89 26.65 15.97
C ASP A 31 -25.09 25.73 16.22
N LYS A 32 -25.42 24.83 15.28
CA LYS A 32 -26.46 23.79 15.45
C LYS A 32 -25.95 22.54 16.17
N GLY A 33 -24.68 22.50 16.59
CA GLY A 33 -24.08 21.34 17.26
C GLY A 33 -24.01 20.08 16.39
N LEU A 34 -23.97 20.24 15.06
CA LEU A 34 -23.95 19.16 14.09
C LEU A 34 -22.53 18.77 13.67
N LEU A 35 -21.54 19.62 13.95
CA LEU A 35 -20.12 19.33 13.75
C LEU A 35 -19.60 18.40 14.85
N THR A 36 -19.78 17.09 14.66
CA THR A 36 -19.42 16.06 15.65
C THR A 36 -18.34 15.12 15.12
N MET A 37 -17.58 14.52 16.04
CA MET A 37 -16.44 13.65 15.76
C MET A 37 -16.82 12.38 15.01
N LYS A 38 -17.95 11.77 15.35
CA LYS A 38 -18.38 10.49 14.77
C LYS A 38 -18.63 10.56 13.25
N PRO A 39 -19.47 11.47 12.70
CA PRO A 39 -19.61 11.59 11.25
C PRO A 39 -18.32 12.06 10.57
N TRP A 40 -17.50 12.89 11.25
CA TRP A 40 -16.20 13.28 10.71
C TRP A 40 -15.26 12.09 10.53
N LEU A 41 -15.16 11.20 11.51
CA LEU A 41 -14.39 9.95 11.41
C LEU A 41 -14.93 9.03 10.31
N GLY A 42 -16.25 9.01 10.08
CA GLY A 42 -16.83 8.35 8.90
C GLY A 42 -16.31 8.92 7.58
N GLY A 43 -16.24 10.26 7.48
CA GLY A 43 -15.61 10.95 6.34
C GLY A 43 -14.11 10.69 6.22
N MET A 44 -13.40 10.54 7.34
CA MET A 44 -11.99 10.16 7.36
C MET A 44 -11.78 8.73 6.86
N ALA A 45 -12.61 7.77 7.26
CA ALA A 45 -12.57 6.40 6.74
C ALA A 45 -12.81 6.35 5.22
N ARG A 46 -13.75 7.15 4.71
CA ARG A 46 -13.93 7.34 3.26
C ARG A 46 -12.68 7.89 2.59
N ASN A 47 -12.08 8.94 3.15
CA ASN A 47 -10.87 9.53 2.58
C ASN A 47 -9.68 8.58 2.61
N LEU A 48 -9.58 7.74 3.64
CA LEU A 48 -8.60 6.67 3.72
C LEU A 48 -8.79 5.67 2.57
N ALA A 49 -10.01 5.22 2.30
CA ALA A 49 -10.29 4.29 1.20
C ALA A 49 -9.89 4.85 -0.16
N LEU A 50 -10.22 6.11 -0.42
CA LEU A 50 -9.83 6.80 -1.65
C LEU A 50 -8.31 6.94 -1.76
N ALA A 51 -7.63 7.38 -0.70
CA ALA A 51 -6.17 7.45 -0.70
C ALA A 51 -5.53 6.07 -0.90
N TYR A 52 -6.11 5.01 -0.34
CA TYR A 52 -5.57 3.67 -0.46
C TYR A 52 -5.71 3.09 -1.87
N ASN A 53 -6.78 3.42 -2.59
CA ASN A 53 -6.90 3.10 -4.02
C ASN A 53 -5.75 3.70 -4.85
N GLU A 54 -5.41 4.96 -4.61
CA GLU A 54 -4.28 5.63 -5.29
C GLU A 54 -2.90 5.10 -4.87
N ILE A 55 -2.82 4.38 -3.74
CA ILE A 55 -1.58 3.76 -3.27
C ILE A 55 -1.43 2.36 -3.85
N VAL A 56 -2.44 1.51 -3.69
CA VAL A 56 -2.29 0.08 -3.90
C VAL A 56 -2.09 -0.25 -5.38
N THR A 57 -3.00 0.16 -6.26
CA THR A 57 -2.97 -0.24 -7.67
C THR A 57 -1.71 0.27 -8.39
N PRO A 58 -1.31 1.55 -8.28
CA PRO A 58 -0.06 2.02 -8.88
C PRO A 58 1.19 1.29 -8.39
N ASN A 59 1.27 1.01 -7.08
CA ASN A 59 2.44 0.33 -6.51
C ASN A 59 2.50 -1.16 -6.85
N GLU A 60 1.36 -1.83 -7.05
CA GLU A 60 1.34 -3.20 -7.54
C GLU A 60 1.84 -3.25 -9.00
N ILE A 61 1.46 -2.28 -9.85
CA ILE A 61 1.95 -2.15 -11.24
C ILE A 61 3.44 -1.82 -11.30
N LEU A 62 3.94 -0.96 -10.40
CA LEU A 62 5.36 -0.60 -10.34
C LEU A 62 6.26 -1.74 -9.83
N SER A 63 5.68 -2.86 -9.39
CA SER A 63 6.38 -3.96 -8.74
C SER A 63 6.52 -5.22 -9.60
N ASP A 64 7.11 -6.28 -9.04
CA ASP A 64 7.19 -7.61 -9.65
C ASP A 64 6.03 -8.54 -9.28
N ASN A 65 4.97 -8.04 -8.62
CA ASN A 65 3.84 -8.88 -8.22
C ASN A 65 2.90 -9.20 -9.38
N TYR A 66 2.58 -8.20 -10.19
CA TYR A 66 1.58 -8.28 -11.26
C TYR A 66 2.14 -7.76 -12.57
N ALA A 67 1.82 -8.49 -13.63
CA ALA A 67 1.96 -8.01 -15.00
C ALA A 67 0.75 -7.18 -15.37
N ASN A 68 0.98 -5.96 -15.88
CA ASN A 68 -0.07 -5.14 -16.45
C ASN A 68 -0.29 -5.54 -17.92
N THR A 69 -1.30 -6.37 -18.16
CA THR A 69 -1.52 -7.03 -19.45
C THR A 69 -2.43 -6.26 -20.41
N LYS A 70 -3.12 -5.23 -19.90
CA LYS A 70 -4.12 -4.43 -20.62
C LYS A 70 -3.84 -2.94 -20.47
N THR A 71 -4.55 -2.08 -21.18
CA THR A 71 -4.25 -0.64 -21.26
C THR A 71 -5.13 0.25 -20.37
N TYR A 72 -5.97 -0.31 -19.50
CA TYR A 72 -6.87 0.48 -18.64
C TYR A 72 -6.15 1.18 -17.49
N TYR A 73 -5.05 0.59 -17.00
CA TYR A 73 -4.20 1.18 -15.98
C TYR A 73 -2.87 1.68 -16.56
N ASN A 74 -2.15 2.46 -15.76
CA ASN A 74 -0.91 3.10 -16.13
C ASN A 74 0.13 2.13 -16.69
N GLN A 75 0.56 2.39 -17.92
CA GLN A 75 1.57 1.59 -18.62
C GLN A 75 3.00 2.05 -18.33
N ALA A 76 3.19 3.26 -17.80
CA ALA A 76 4.50 3.85 -17.56
C ALA A 76 5.19 3.21 -16.35
N PHE A 77 4.45 2.89 -15.29
CA PHE A 77 5.01 2.27 -14.09
C PHE A 77 5.53 0.86 -14.33
N ASP A 78 4.98 0.13 -15.29
CA ASP A 78 5.50 -1.16 -15.73
C ASP A 78 6.85 -1.03 -16.49
N PHE A 79 7.14 0.14 -17.08
CA PHE A 79 8.44 0.49 -17.66
C PHE A 79 9.42 1.16 -16.66
N PRO A 80 9.23 0.91 -15.36
CA PRO A 80 9.52 1.82 -14.24
C PRO A 80 9.83 3.27 -14.64
N ARG A 81 8.85 3.98 -15.20
CA ARG A 81 8.98 5.41 -15.55
C ARG A 81 8.06 6.23 -14.67
N MET A 82 8.64 7.14 -13.89
CA MET A 82 7.89 8.08 -13.06
C MET A 82 8.09 9.50 -13.60
N ASN A 83 7.02 10.07 -14.16
CA ASN A 83 7.02 11.43 -14.71
C ASN A 83 6.18 12.33 -13.82
N VAL A 84 6.64 13.55 -13.54
CA VAL A 84 5.90 14.55 -12.76
C VAL A 84 4.53 14.87 -13.37
N ALA A 85 4.37 14.74 -14.69
CA ALA A 85 3.11 14.97 -15.39
C ALA A 85 2.14 13.77 -15.35
N ASP A 86 2.50 12.68 -14.67
CA ASP A 86 1.65 11.50 -14.54
C ASP A 86 0.45 11.79 -13.61
N ALA A 87 -0.75 11.39 -14.05
CA ALA A 87 -1.98 11.65 -13.33
C ALA A 87 -2.05 10.87 -12.00
N ASP A 88 -1.55 9.63 -11.95
CA ASP A 88 -1.59 8.83 -10.73
C ASP A 88 -0.64 9.38 -9.66
N ILE A 89 0.52 9.93 -10.08
CA ILE A 89 1.44 10.62 -9.15
C ILE A 89 0.77 11.87 -8.57
N ASN A 90 0.03 12.61 -9.41
CA ASN A 90 -0.73 13.77 -8.96
C ASN A 90 -1.85 13.39 -7.98
N ASP A 91 -2.62 12.36 -8.29
CA ASP A 91 -3.72 11.95 -7.45
C ASP A 91 -3.18 11.43 -6.11
N LEU A 92 -2.17 10.56 -6.13
CA LEU A 92 -1.54 10.02 -4.92
C LEU A 92 -1.13 11.12 -3.92
N ILE A 93 -0.39 12.15 -4.36
CA ILE A 93 0.04 13.22 -3.44
C ILE A 93 -1.13 14.08 -2.95
N GLN A 94 -2.15 14.31 -3.79
CA GLN A 94 -3.33 15.08 -3.42
C GLN A 94 -4.21 14.34 -2.40
N TYR A 95 -4.47 13.05 -2.58
CA TYR A 95 -5.28 12.27 -1.64
C TYR A 95 -4.58 12.09 -0.29
N LEU A 96 -3.25 11.92 -0.28
CA LEU A 96 -2.46 11.91 0.95
C LEU A 96 -2.52 13.26 1.67
N SER A 97 -2.35 14.36 0.92
CA SER A 97 -2.46 15.72 1.47
C SER A 97 -3.86 16.01 2.01
N ARG A 98 -4.92 15.55 1.33
CA ARG A 98 -6.31 15.67 1.78
C ARG A 98 -6.57 14.89 3.06
N LEU A 99 -6.07 13.65 3.16
CA LEU A 99 -6.17 12.85 4.38
C LEU A 99 -5.52 13.57 5.56
N ARG A 100 -4.33 14.16 5.35
CA ARG A 100 -3.62 14.95 6.35
C ARG A 100 -4.42 16.18 6.78
N SER A 101 -4.84 17.01 5.81
CA SER A 101 -5.55 18.27 6.08
C SER A 101 -6.89 18.03 6.78
N ASN A 102 -7.62 16.98 6.41
CA ASN A 102 -8.88 16.64 7.08
C ASN A 102 -8.65 16.12 8.51
N ALA A 103 -7.55 15.41 8.77
CA ALA A 103 -7.19 15.03 10.13
C ALA A 103 -6.82 16.26 10.99
N VAL A 104 -6.07 17.20 10.42
CA VAL A 104 -5.72 18.48 11.07
C VAL A 104 -6.97 19.28 11.41
N TYR A 105 -7.86 19.47 10.44
CA TYR A 105 -9.13 20.15 10.66
C TYR A 105 -10.00 19.43 11.71
N GLY A 106 -10.02 18.10 11.69
CA GLY A 106 -10.68 17.31 12.72
C GLY A 106 -10.16 17.62 14.14
N LEU A 107 -8.84 17.76 14.28
CA LEU A 107 -8.19 18.04 15.57
C LEU A 107 -8.39 19.49 16.03
N GLU A 108 -8.34 20.44 15.10
CA GLU A 108 -8.30 21.88 15.40
C GLU A 108 -9.67 22.55 15.39
N VAL A 109 -10.65 21.99 14.67
CA VAL A 109 -11.98 22.59 14.49
C VAL A 109 -13.10 21.67 14.98
N VAL A 110 -13.14 20.42 14.53
CA VAL A 110 -14.25 19.50 14.86
C VAL A 110 -14.20 19.08 16.33
N LYS A 111 -13.04 18.63 16.81
CA LYS A 111 -12.89 18.17 18.19
C LYS A 111 -13.23 19.28 19.20
N PRO A 112 -12.74 20.53 19.09
CA PRO A 112 -13.14 21.60 20.01
C PRO A 112 -14.65 21.94 19.97
N ALA A 113 -15.31 21.71 18.82
CA ALA A 113 -16.74 21.93 18.67
C ALA A 113 -17.61 20.77 19.22
N ASP A 114 -17.03 19.58 19.41
CA ASP A 114 -17.72 18.39 19.92
C ASP A 114 -17.33 18.08 21.38
N PRO A 115 -18.15 18.51 22.38
CA PRO A 115 -17.88 18.23 23.78
C PRO A 115 -18.04 16.74 24.15
N THR A 116 -18.59 15.93 23.26
CA THR A 116 -18.80 14.49 23.48
C THR A 116 -17.69 13.61 22.91
N ALA A 117 -16.73 14.22 22.20
CA ALA A 117 -15.58 13.55 21.63
C ALA A 117 -14.79 12.75 22.68
N THR A 118 -14.59 11.47 22.41
CA THR A 118 -13.81 10.58 23.28
C THR A 118 -12.31 10.64 22.97
N PRO A 119 -11.43 10.28 23.93
CA PRO A 119 -9.99 10.19 23.68
C PRO A 119 -9.62 9.23 22.54
N SER A 120 -10.37 8.14 22.37
CA SER A 120 -10.13 7.18 21.27
C SER A 120 -10.54 7.74 19.90
N GLU A 121 -11.58 8.57 19.82
CA GLU A 121 -11.94 9.27 18.58
C GLU A 121 -10.89 10.32 18.20
N GLU A 122 -10.34 11.04 19.17
CA GLU A 122 -9.19 11.91 18.94
C GLU A 122 -7.94 11.13 18.51
N ALA A 123 -7.67 9.98 19.14
CA ALA A 123 -6.56 9.11 18.78
C ALA A 123 -6.62 8.68 17.31
N GLU A 124 -7.81 8.39 16.79
CA GLU A 124 -7.99 8.02 15.39
C GLU A 124 -7.66 9.16 14.41
N LEU A 125 -7.93 10.43 14.76
CA LEU A 125 -7.47 11.56 13.93
C LEU A 125 -5.94 11.65 13.88
N TYR A 126 -5.26 11.45 15.01
CA TYR A 126 -3.81 11.36 15.03
C TYR A 126 -3.31 10.16 14.22
N PHE A 127 -4.01 9.03 14.25
CA PHE A 127 -3.69 7.89 13.41
C PHE A 127 -3.80 8.21 11.91
N TYR A 128 -4.89 8.81 11.45
CA TYR A 128 -5.04 9.21 10.04
C TYR A 128 -3.98 10.23 9.62
N LYS A 129 -3.69 11.22 10.47
CA LYS A 129 -2.60 12.17 10.24
C LYS A 129 -1.25 11.45 10.14
N GLY A 130 -0.98 10.51 11.05
CA GLY A 130 0.23 9.69 11.04
C GLY A 130 0.37 8.85 9.77
N LEU A 131 -0.71 8.21 9.30
CA LEU A 131 -0.71 7.43 8.05
C LEU A 131 -0.37 8.29 6.84
N SER A 132 -0.93 9.50 6.76
CA SER A 132 -0.61 10.42 5.64
C SER A 132 0.89 10.71 5.57
N HIS A 133 1.55 10.93 6.72
CA HIS A 133 2.98 11.16 6.80
C HIS A 133 3.78 9.87 6.50
N LEU A 134 3.36 8.73 7.06
CA LEU A 134 4.01 7.44 6.84
C LEU A 134 4.07 7.09 5.35
N TRP A 135 2.94 7.14 4.65
CA TRP A 135 2.89 6.83 3.23
C TRP A 135 3.59 7.86 2.37
N THR A 136 3.52 9.14 2.75
CA THR A 136 4.31 10.17 2.06
C THR A 136 5.80 9.87 2.16
N ALA A 137 6.29 9.44 3.33
CA ALA A 137 7.69 9.08 3.56
C ALA A 137 8.13 7.84 2.76
N GLU A 138 7.25 6.84 2.66
CA GLU A 138 7.54 5.61 1.94
C GLU A 138 7.55 5.83 0.43
N LEU A 139 6.58 6.62 -0.06
CA LEU A 139 6.27 6.71 -1.48
C LEU A 139 6.96 7.86 -2.18
N PHE A 140 7.35 8.95 -1.52
CA PHE A 140 7.89 10.13 -2.21
C PHE A 140 9.35 10.40 -1.84
N VAL A 141 10.13 10.90 -2.82
CA VAL A 141 11.54 11.29 -2.61
C VAL A 141 11.67 12.43 -1.59
N SER A 142 10.70 13.34 -1.60
CA SER A 142 10.44 14.39 -0.62
C SER A 142 9.09 15.01 -0.97
N ALA A 143 8.35 15.51 0.02
CA ALA A 143 7.09 16.18 -0.23
C ALA A 143 6.77 17.18 0.89
N PRO A 144 5.94 18.21 0.64
CA PRO A 144 5.55 19.16 1.67
C PRO A 144 4.73 18.51 2.80
N VAL A 145 4.95 18.99 4.03
CA VAL A 145 4.18 18.60 5.23
C VAL A 145 2.96 19.49 5.47
N VAL A 146 2.91 20.65 4.81
CA VAL A 146 1.84 21.65 4.85
C VAL A 146 1.65 22.22 3.45
N GLY A 147 0.48 22.81 3.18
CA GLY A 147 0.23 23.48 1.91
C GLY A 147 1.26 24.57 1.62
N ASP A 148 1.72 24.63 0.37
CA ASP A 148 2.74 25.56 -0.12
C ASP A 148 4.06 25.56 0.68
N GLY A 149 4.29 24.52 1.48
CA GLY A 149 5.50 24.38 2.28
C GLY A 149 6.67 23.86 1.46
N LYS A 150 7.89 24.06 1.95
CA LYS A 150 9.07 23.42 1.36
C LYS A 150 8.95 21.88 1.46
N PRO A 151 9.31 21.12 0.41
CA PRO A 151 9.43 19.67 0.51
C PRO A 151 10.43 19.27 1.59
N VAL A 152 10.05 18.28 2.40
CA VAL A 152 10.93 17.69 3.41
C VAL A 152 11.28 16.25 3.02
N PRO A 153 12.47 15.75 3.39
CA PRO A 153 12.87 14.39 3.10
C PRO A 153 12.03 13.37 3.90
N PRO A 154 12.01 12.10 3.47
CA PRO A 154 11.27 11.03 4.13
C PRO A 154 11.57 10.82 5.61
N ALA A 155 12.80 11.07 6.07
CA ALA A 155 13.13 10.96 7.50
C ALA A 155 12.25 11.89 8.36
N GLU A 156 12.07 13.15 7.94
CA GLU A 156 11.23 14.12 8.65
C GLU A 156 9.73 13.76 8.58
N GLN A 157 9.31 13.13 7.49
CA GLN A 157 7.95 12.60 7.36
C GLN A 157 7.73 11.39 8.30
N PHE A 158 8.69 10.48 8.41
CA PHE A 158 8.63 9.37 9.37
C PHE A 158 8.60 9.87 10.82
N ASP A 159 9.43 10.86 11.16
CA ASP A 159 9.40 11.49 12.49
C ASP A 159 8.02 12.11 12.79
N SER A 160 7.44 12.78 11.80
CA SER A 160 6.07 13.32 11.89
C SER A 160 5.05 12.20 12.10
N ALA A 161 5.16 11.09 11.37
CA ALA A 161 4.28 9.93 11.54
C ALA A 161 4.40 9.35 12.97
N ILE A 162 5.62 9.15 13.46
CA ILE A 162 5.92 8.64 14.81
C ILE A 162 5.32 9.53 15.89
N VAL A 163 5.46 10.85 15.80
CA VAL A 163 4.87 11.79 16.76
C VAL A 163 3.36 11.62 16.83
N ASN A 164 2.70 11.52 15.68
CA ASN A 164 1.25 11.37 15.64
C ASN A 164 0.79 9.98 16.13
N PHE A 165 1.46 8.89 15.73
CA PHE A 165 1.11 7.55 16.22
C PHE A 165 1.36 7.38 17.73
N LYS A 166 2.40 8.01 18.29
CA LYS A 166 2.61 8.02 19.75
C LYS A 166 1.50 8.77 20.49
N LYS A 167 0.98 9.86 19.92
CA LYS A 167 -0.21 10.55 20.49
C LYS A 167 -1.44 9.65 20.43
N ALA A 168 -1.70 8.99 19.29
CA ALA A 168 -2.79 8.04 19.15
C ALA A 168 -2.70 6.90 20.19
N LEU A 169 -1.50 6.31 20.34
CA LEU A 169 -1.22 5.27 21.33
C LEU A 169 -1.45 5.71 22.77
N ALA A 170 -1.06 6.94 23.11
CA ALA A 170 -1.22 7.49 24.45
C ALA A 170 -2.69 7.83 24.79
N LEU A 171 -3.46 8.31 23.80
CA LEU A 171 -4.84 8.75 23.99
C LEU A 171 -5.85 7.60 23.98
N SER A 172 -5.65 6.60 23.11
CA SER A 172 -6.61 5.52 22.95
C SER A 172 -6.75 4.69 24.23
N THR A 173 -7.97 4.25 24.50
CA THR A 173 -8.28 3.28 25.56
C THR A 173 -8.56 1.88 25.01
N ASP A 174 -8.61 1.74 23.68
CA ASP A 174 -8.92 0.49 22.99
C ASP A 174 -7.62 -0.32 22.72
N GLY A 175 -7.55 -1.54 23.25
CA GLY A 175 -6.38 -2.41 23.14
C GLY A 175 -6.08 -2.88 21.71
N ASP A 176 -7.09 -3.06 20.88
CA ASP A 176 -6.92 -3.43 19.47
C ASP A 176 -6.41 -2.24 18.66
N LEU A 177 -6.95 -1.04 18.87
CA LEU A 177 -6.41 0.17 18.23
C LEU A 177 -4.94 0.39 18.62
N LYS A 178 -4.58 0.21 19.89
CA LYS A 178 -3.18 0.28 20.34
C LYS A 178 -2.28 -0.72 19.64
N THR A 179 -2.78 -1.94 19.38
CA THR A 179 -2.01 -2.94 18.62
C THR A 179 -1.73 -2.44 17.20
N GLY A 180 -2.74 -1.89 16.51
CA GLY A 180 -2.55 -1.27 15.21
C GLY A 180 -1.55 -0.12 15.21
N TYR A 181 -1.58 0.74 16.23
CA TYR A 181 -0.64 1.85 16.38
C TYR A 181 0.79 1.38 16.62
N ASN A 182 0.98 0.32 17.40
CA ASN A 182 2.28 -0.30 17.59
C ASN A 182 2.84 -0.88 16.29
N ILE A 183 2.01 -1.48 15.43
CA ILE A 183 2.45 -1.99 14.11
C ILE A 183 2.97 -0.84 13.23
N VAL A 184 2.20 0.25 13.09
CA VAL A 184 2.63 1.38 12.24
C VAL A 184 3.79 2.18 12.84
N LEU A 185 3.94 2.20 14.17
CA LEU A 185 5.16 2.71 14.83
C LEU A 185 6.38 1.85 14.50
N ALA A 186 6.25 0.52 14.60
CA ALA A 186 7.33 -0.39 14.25
C ALA A 186 7.75 -0.22 12.79
N ARG A 187 6.79 -0.07 11.87
CA ARG A 187 7.00 0.21 10.44
C ARG A 187 7.73 1.53 10.20
N ALA A 188 7.31 2.62 10.85
CA ALA A 188 7.98 3.91 10.71
C ALA A 188 9.43 3.86 11.20
N TYR A 189 9.68 3.23 12.36
CA TYR A 189 11.02 3.05 12.89
C TYR A 189 11.87 2.08 12.06
N TYR A 190 11.26 1.06 11.48
CA TYR A 190 11.91 0.14 10.55
C TYR A 190 12.48 0.91 9.36
N TYR A 191 11.69 1.73 8.67
CA TYR A 191 12.19 2.51 7.52
C TYR A 191 13.14 3.65 7.89
N LEU A 192 13.21 4.06 9.16
CA LEU A 192 14.26 4.95 9.68
C LEU A 192 15.57 4.22 10.01
N GLY A 193 15.60 2.88 9.97
CA GLY A 193 16.73 2.08 10.43
C GLY A 193 16.90 2.03 11.95
N ASP A 194 15.93 2.54 12.73
CA ASP A 194 15.95 2.51 14.19
C ASP A 194 15.49 1.13 14.69
N LYS A 195 16.43 0.18 14.64
CA LYS A 195 16.21 -1.22 15.02
C LYS A 195 15.71 -1.37 16.46
N ALA A 196 16.15 -0.52 17.39
CA ALA A 196 15.78 -0.64 18.80
C ALA A 196 14.30 -0.32 19.02
N ASN A 197 13.82 0.81 18.49
CA ASN A 197 12.42 1.17 18.61
C ASN A 197 11.52 0.29 17.72
N ALA A 198 11.97 -0.09 16.52
CA ALA A 198 11.22 -1.00 15.66
C ALA A 198 10.96 -2.35 16.35
N ARG A 199 11.99 -2.94 16.99
CA ARG A 199 11.84 -4.17 17.79
C ARG A 199 10.87 -4.00 18.95
N LYS A 200 10.99 -2.90 19.70
CA LYS A 200 10.11 -2.62 20.85
C LYS A 200 8.65 -2.63 20.44
N TYR A 201 8.28 -1.80 19.46
CA TYR A 201 6.88 -1.66 19.05
C TYR A 201 6.34 -2.91 18.34
N ALA A 202 7.18 -3.63 17.59
CA ALA A 202 6.79 -4.92 17.02
C ALA A 202 6.50 -5.98 18.10
N ALA A 203 7.35 -6.06 19.13
CA ALA A 203 7.14 -6.97 20.25
C ALA A 203 5.90 -6.60 21.06
N ASP A 204 5.68 -5.31 21.33
CA ASP A 204 4.50 -4.80 22.02
C ASP A 204 3.20 -5.13 21.25
N ALA A 205 3.21 -5.02 19.92
CA ALA A 205 2.07 -5.41 19.08
C ALA A 205 1.76 -6.91 19.20
N ILE A 206 2.78 -7.78 19.09
CA ILE A 206 2.62 -9.24 19.17
C ILE A 206 2.12 -9.66 20.55
N ALA A 207 2.66 -9.06 21.61
CA ALA A 207 2.24 -9.34 22.98
C ALA A 207 0.78 -8.91 23.25
N SER A 208 0.32 -7.85 22.58
CA SER A 208 -1.03 -7.30 22.74
C SER A 208 -2.08 -8.13 21.99
N ASN A 209 -1.91 -8.31 20.68
CA ASN A 209 -2.79 -9.14 19.87
C ASN A 209 -2.02 -9.75 18.68
N ASN A 210 -1.64 -11.03 18.84
CA ASN A 210 -0.83 -11.77 17.86
C ASN A 210 -1.60 -12.20 16.59
N ARG A 211 -2.86 -11.80 16.42
CA ARG A 211 -3.68 -12.07 15.22
C ARG A 211 -4.31 -10.80 14.65
N TYR A 212 -3.85 -9.63 15.07
CA TYR A 212 -4.40 -8.34 14.66
C TYR A 212 -4.40 -8.16 13.13
N VAL A 213 -5.50 -7.60 12.63
CA VAL A 213 -5.65 -7.09 11.26
C VAL A 213 -6.56 -5.87 11.34
N ARG A 214 -6.09 -4.77 10.76
CA ARG A 214 -6.88 -3.60 10.42
C ARG A 214 -6.92 -3.51 8.90
N SER A 215 -8.12 -3.37 8.34
CA SER A 215 -8.31 -3.28 6.89
C SER A 215 -8.99 -1.97 6.51
N VAL A 216 -8.75 -1.55 5.28
CA VAL A 216 -9.53 -0.52 4.60
C VAL A 216 -10.76 -1.18 4.00
N ALA A 217 -11.94 -0.65 4.34
CA ALA A 217 -13.21 -1.07 3.76
C ALA A 217 -13.61 -0.14 2.62
N PHE A 218 -14.31 -0.71 1.64
CA PHE A 218 -14.77 -0.06 0.42
C PHE A 218 -16.29 -0.12 0.37
N ASP A 219 -16.89 0.81 -0.37
CA ASP A 219 -18.34 0.95 -0.48
C ASP A 219 -18.72 1.10 -1.96
N PRO A 220 -19.08 -0.01 -2.63
CA PRO A 220 -19.45 0.00 -4.04
C PRO A 220 -20.89 0.51 -4.28
N VAL A 221 -21.72 0.63 -3.23
CA VAL A 221 -23.14 1.01 -3.36
C VAL A 221 -23.27 2.52 -3.42
N ASN A 222 -22.52 3.23 -2.58
CA ASN A 222 -22.61 4.68 -2.51
C ASN A 222 -21.92 5.33 -3.72
N THR A 223 -22.74 5.75 -4.69
CA THR A 223 -22.34 6.30 -6.00
C THR A 223 -21.78 7.72 -5.98
N PHE A 224 -21.34 8.22 -4.82
CA PHE A 224 -20.68 9.52 -4.76
C PHE A 224 -19.43 9.51 -5.64
N THR A 225 -19.20 10.56 -6.42
CA THR A 225 -17.99 10.69 -7.24
C THR A 225 -16.89 11.39 -6.43
N PRO A 226 -15.67 10.85 -6.34
CA PRO A 226 -15.23 9.54 -6.87
C PRO A 226 -15.79 8.37 -6.06
N ALA A 227 -16.11 7.27 -6.76
CA ALA A 227 -16.64 6.04 -6.17
C ALA A 227 -15.64 5.45 -5.17
N ILE A 228 -16.16 4.79 -4.13
CA ILE A 228 -15.36 4.19 -3.06
C ILE A 228 -15.23 2.67 -3.31
N SER A 229 -15.33 2.22 -4.56
CA SER A 229 -15.10 0.82 -4.93
C SER A 229 -13.61 0.47 -4.82
N ASN A 230 -13.32 -0.80 -4.63
CA ASN A 230 -11.96 -1.31 -4.62
C ASN A 230 -11.42 -1.41 -6.05
N ILE A 231 -10.54 -0.48 -6.44
CA ILE A 231 -9.97 -0.43 -7.79
C ILE A 231 -9.12 -1.66 -8.09
N LEU A 232 -8.39 -2.19 -7.10
CA LEU A 232 -7.56 -3.37 -7.29
C LEU A 232 -8.44 -4.60 -7.59
N GLN A 233 -9.59 -4.74 -6.94
CA GLN A 233 -10.57 -5.78 -7.25
C GLN A 233 -11.09 -5.67 -8.69
N ASP A 234 -11.32 -4.45 -9.16
CA ASP A 234 -11.72 -4.20 -10.55
C ASP A 234 -10.61 -4.61 -11.53
N ALA A 235 -9.34 -4.42 -11.16
CA ALA A 235 -8.17 -4.74 -11.96
C ALA A 235 -7.86 -6.24 -12.04
N MET A 236 -8.18 -7.01 -11.00
CA MET A 236 -7.75 -8.40 -10.83
C MET A 236 -8.83 -9.46 -11.08
N TYR A 237 -10.12 -9.13 -10.95
CA TYR A 237 -11.18 -10.16 -10.92
C TYR A 237 -12.50 -9.76 -11.59
N ARG A 238 -12.95 -8.50 -11.47
CA ARG A 238 -14.31 -8.14 -11.94
C ARG A 238 -14.45 -8.11 -13.46
N ARG A 239 -13.36 -8.23 -14.21
CA ARG A 239 -13.36 -8.16 -15.66
C ARG A 239 -13.30 -9.55 -16.31
N GLY A 240 -13.27 -10.63 -15.53
CA GLY A 240 -13.46 -12.00 -15.99
C GLY A 240 -12.36 -12.45 -16.94
N THR A 241 -12.64 -12.61 -18.23
CA THR A 241 -11.60 -12.98 -19.20
C THR A 241 -10.63 -11.84 -19.51
N PHE A 242 -10.88 -10.65 -18.96
CA PHE A 242 -10.16 -9.41 -19.25
C PHE A 242 -9.51 -8.80 -17.99
N ASP A 243 -8.95 -9.59 -17.08
CA ASP A 243 -8.29 -8.96 -15.92
C ASP A 243 -7.02 -8.24 -16.37
N ASP A 244 -6.90 -7.00 -15.91
CA ASP A 244 -5.83 -6.11 -16.31
C ASP A 244 -4.51 -6.53 -15.68
N LEU A 245 -4.56 -6.96 -14.41
CA LEU A 245 -3.41 -7.38 -13.63
C LEU A 245 -3.37 -8.90 -13.47
N GLN A 246 -2.26 -9.50 -13.89
CA GLN A 246 -2.06 -10.94 -13.83
C GLN A 246 -0.83 -11.26 -12.96
N PRO A 247 -0.94 -12.10 -11.93
CA PRO A 247 0.13 -12.34 -10.98
C PRO A 247 1.33 -12.98 -11.67
N LEU A 248 2.53 -12.69 -11.18
CA LEU A 248 3.72 -13.45 -11.49
C LEU A 248 3.44 -14.95 -11.21
N PRO A 249 3.84 -15.91 -12.07
CA PRO A 249 3.39 -17.31 -11.93
C PRO A 249 3.68 -17.98 -10.58
N ARG A 250 4.69 -17.50 -9.84
CA ARG A 250 4.99 -17.99 -8.48
C ARG A 250 3.97 -17.55 -7.42
N LEU A 251 3.22 -16.49 -7.70
CA LEU A 251 2.25 -15.85 -6.81
C LEU A 251 0.80 -16.22 -7.17
N ASP A 252 0.61 -17.01 -8.25
CA ASP A 252 -0.72 -17.36 -8.75
C ASP A 252 -1.59 -17.98 -7.63
N PHE A 253 -1.06 -18.88 -6.80
CA PHE A 253 -1.82 -19.47 -5.68
C PHE A 253 -2.37 -18.47 -4.62
N LEU A 254 -1.97 -17.20 -4.67
CA LEU A 254 -2.44 -16.11 -3.82
C LEU A 254 -3.50 -15.23 -4.50
N ASP A 255 -3.78 -15.50 -5.77
CA ASP A 255 -4.57 -14.65 -6.66
C ASP A 255 -5.95 -15.25 -6.99
N PRO A 256 -7.01 -14.42 -7.03
CA PRO A 256 -7.06 -13.02 -6.58
C PRO A 256 -7.04 -12.83 -5.06
N LYS A 257 -6.31 -11.80 -4.63
CA LYS A 257 -6.35 -11.30 -3.24
C LYS A 257 -7.67 -10.60 -2.94
N CYS A 258 -8.22 -9.88 -3.92
CA CYS A 258 -9.50 -9.18 -3.84
C CYS A 258 -10.49 -9.80 -4.82
N TYR A 259 -11.64 -10.26 -4.33
CA TYR A 259 -12.68 -10.94 -5.10
C TYR A 259 -14.05 -10.28 -4.88
N THR A 260 -15.03 -10.60 -5.72
CA THR A 260 -16.40 -10.10 -5.53
C THR A 260 -17.09 -10.84 -4.40
N ILE A 261 -17.30 -10.16 -3.26
CA ILE A 261 -18.05 -10.68 -2.11
C ILE A 261 -19.55 -10.63 -2.41
N SER A 262 -20.06 -9.46 -2.79
CA SER A 262 -21.45 -9.27 -3.21
C SER A 262 -21.60 -8.01 -4.08
N SER A 263 -22.80 -7.72 -4.58
CA SER A 263 -23.07 -6.47 -5.29
C SER A 263 -23.03 -5.22 -4.40
N SER A 264 -22.96 -5.40 -3.08
CA SER A 264 -22.94 -4.31 -2.09
C SER A 264 -21.70 -4.29 -1.21
N GLU A 265 -20.75 -5.19 -1.44
CA GLU A 265 -19.55 -5.34 -0.62
C GLU A 265 -18.35 -5.67 -1.48
N ASP A 266 -17.32 -4.85 -1.36
CA ASP A 266 -16.02 -5.04 -1.99
C ASP A 266 -15.05 -5.66 -0.99
N SER A 267 -14.09 -6.42 -1.50
CA SER A 267 -13.03 -7.01 -0.68
C SER A 267 -12.27 -5.92 0.07
N PRO A 268 -12.16 -5.99 1.42
CA PRO A 268 -11.34 -5.07 2.16
C PRO A 268 -9.86 -5.41 1.97
N ILE A 269 -8.99 -4.40 1.95
CA ILE A 269 -7.54 -4.61 1.82
C ILE A 269 -6.87 -4.37 3.19
N PRO A 270 -6.05 -5.31 3.70
CA PRO A 270 -5.29 -5.09 4.93
C PRO A 270 -4.42 -3.83 4.85
N LEU A 271 -4.48 -3.03 5.90
CA LEU A 271 -3.72 -1.79 6.11
C LEU A 271 -2.54 -2.01 7.05
N ALA A 272 -2.82 -2.68 8.17
CA ALA A 272 -1.86 -3.00 9.21
C ALA A 272 -2.22 -4.37 9.77
N LYS A 273 -1.26 -5.30 9.74
CA LYS A 273 -1.46 -6.67 10.21
C LYS A 273 -0.21 -7.19 10.90
N ILE A 274 -0.41 -8.08 11.86
CA ILE A 274 0.64 -8.50 12.79
C ILE A 274 1.85 -9.16 12.11
N GLU A 275 1.65 -9.70 10.90
CA GLU A 275 2.70 -10.29 10.08
C GLU A 275 3.88 -9.33 9.86
N GLU A 276 3.62 -8.01 9.75
CA GLU A 276 4.66 -6.99 9.62
C GLU A 276 5.57 -6.93 10.86
N ALA A 277 5.00 -7.06 12.06
CA ALA A 277 5.77 -7.05 13.30
C ALA A 277 6.72 -8.26 13.38
N TYR A 278 6.27 -9.44 12.97
CA TYR A 278 7.14 -10.63 12.91
C TYR A 278 8.26 -10.48 11.90
N LEU A 279 7.98 -9.92 10.72
CA LEU A 279 8.98 -9.71 9.66
C LEU A 279 10.02 -8.67 10.08
N ILE A 280 9.62 -7.58 10.75
CA ILE A 280 10.54 -6.59 11.32
C ILE A 280 11.45 -7.24 12.37
N LEU A 281 10.90 -8.04 13.29
CA LEU A 281 11.71 -8.74 14.29
C LEU A 281 12.67 -9.76 13.65
N ALA A 282 12.21 -10.49 12.64
CA ALA A 282 13.05 -11.45 11.92
C ALA A 282 14.22 -10.77 11.21
N GLU A 283 13.98 -9.67 10.47
CA GLU A 283 15.05 -8.93 9.81
C GLU A 283 16.03 -8.33 10.82
N ALA A 284 15.52 -7.81 11.94
CA ALA A 284 16.35 -7.29 13.01
C ALA A 284 17.26 -8.39 13.61
N ASP A 285 16.73 -9.60 13.81
CA ASP A 285 17.49 -10.76 14.28
C ASP A 285 18.58 -11.15 13.26
N VAL A 286 18.29 -11.08 11.95
CA VAL A 286 19.29 -11.33 10.91
C VAL A 286 20.39 -10.26 10.90
N ALA A 287 20.04 -8.98 11.09
CA ALA A 287 21.01 -7.88 11.21
C ALA A 287 21.94 -8.03 12.43
N ASP A 288 21.48 -8.71 13.49
CA ASP A 288 22.29 -9.05 14.68
C ASP A 288 23.02 -10.42 14.54
N ASN A 289 23.00 -11.00 13.33
CA ASN A 289 23.53 -12.32 13.01
C ASN A 289 22.94 -13.45 13.91
N GLN A 290 21.70 -13.26 14.40
CA GLN A 290 20.95 -14.22 15.21
C GLN A 290 20.05 -15.09 14.33
N LEU A 291 20.62 -15.80 13.37
CA LEU A 291 19.85 -16.60 12.38
C LEU A 291 18.87 -17.60 13.02
N PRO A 292 19.21 -18.33 14.10
CA PRO A 292 18.25 -19.21 14.76
C PRO A 292 17.04 -18.48 15.35
N ALA A 293 17.25 -17.27 15.90
CA ALA A 293 16.17 -16.44 16.41
C ALA A 293 15.26 -15.96 15.27
N ALA A 294 15.86 -15.46 14.17
CA ALA A 294 15.13 -15.05 12.98
C ALA A 294 14.27 -16.18 12.40
N LEU A 295 14.82 -17.39 12.29
CA LEU A 295 14.09 -18.56 11.77
C LEU A 295 12.95 -18.98 12.71
N ASN A 296 13.09 -18.79 14.03
CA ASN A 296 11.97 -19.00 14.96
C ASN A 296 10.87 -17.94 14.76
N ARG A 297 11.22 -16.67 14.55
CA ARG A 297 10.24 -15.62 14.19
C ARG A 297 9.48 -15.96 12.92
N VAL A 298 10.18 -16.47 11.90
CA VAL A 298 9.57 -16.92 10.65
C VAL A 298 8.62 -18.10 10.87
N LYS A 299 8.98 -19.07 11.72
CA LYS A 299 8.08 -20.20 12.04
C LYS A 299 6.82 -19.73 12.78
N ASP A 300 6.97 -18.81 13.74
CA ASP A 300 5.83 -18.22 14.45
C ASP A 300 4.91 -17.47 13.48
N LEU A 301 5.50 -16.68 12.56
CA LEU A 301 4.77 -16.00 11.49
C LEU A 301 3.99 -16.97 10.61
N ILE A 302 4.61 -18.04 10.13
CA ILE A 302 3.93 -19.07 9.34
C ILE A 302 2.77 -19.68 10.15
N GLY A 303 2.95 -19.85 11.46
CA GLY A 303 1.89 -20.23 12.39
C GLY A 303 0.69 -19.28 12.30
N VAL A 304 0.92 -17.96 12.37
CA VAL A 304 -0.13 -16.93 12.23
C VAL A 304 -0.79 -16.98 10.85
N VAL A 305 0.00 -17.04 9.77
CA VAL A 305 -0.49 -17.07 8.38
C VAL A 305 -1.42 -18.27 8.14
N ASN A 306 -1.07 -19.44 8.69
CA ASN A 306 -1.90 -20.65 8.57
C ASN A 306 -3.26 -20.52 9.27
N THR A 307 -3.44 -19.55 10.17
CA THR A 307 -4.72 -19.28 10.81
C THR A 307 -5.58 -18.24 10.09
N ARG A 308 -5.09 -17.66 8.98
CA ARG A 308 -5.83 -16.65 8.21
C ARG A 308 -6.91 -17.28 7.35
N ASN A 309 -7.99 -16.52 7.18
CA ASN A 309 -9.12 -16.94 6.36
C ASN A 309 -8.70 -17.06 4.89
N LYS A 310 -9.35 -18.01 4.22
CA LYS A 310 -9.32 -18.19 2.77
C LYS A 310 -10.73 -17.96 2.24
N ALA A 311 -10.83 -17.52 0.99
CA ALA A 311 -12.11 -17.43 0.30
C ALA A 311 -12.16 -18.44 -0.84
N THR A 312 -13.38 -18.88 -1.15
CA THR A 312 -13.69 -19.72 -2.31
C THR A 312 -14.66 -18.95 -3.20
N PHE A 313 -14.34 -18.84 -4.48
CA PHE A 313 -15.16 -18.15 -5.48
C PHE A 313 -15.11 -18.88 -6.83
N ASP A 314 -16.01 -18.48 -7.71
CA ASP A 314 -16.13 -19.00 -9.07
C ASP A 314 -15.04 -18.40 -9.97
N ASP A 315 -14.17 -19.25 -10.52
CA ASP A 315 -13.04 -18.87 -11.36
C ASP A 315 -13.29 -19.26 -12.84
N GLN A 316 -14.51 -19.68 -13.22
CA GLN A 316 -14.80 -20.20 -14.57
C GLN A 316 -14.65 -19.15 -15.67
N ALA A 317 -14.94 -17.90 -15.33
CA ALA A 317 -14.81 -16.77 -16.25
C ALA A 317 -13.38 -16.22 -16.31
N GLU A 318 -12.51 -16.58 -15.36
CA GLU A 318 -11.16 -16.02 -15.24
C GLU A 318 -10.24 -16.56 -16.34
N GLY A 319 -9.56 -15.65 -17.04
CA GLY A 319 -8.69 -15.96 -18.16
C GLY A 319 -7.24 -15.57 -17.89
N ARG A 320 -6.27 -16.43 -18.22
CA ARG A 320 -4.84 -16.09 -18.17
C ARG A 320 -4.37 -15.58 -19.55
N ASP A 321 -4.41 -14.26 -19.71
CA ASP A 321 -4.10 -13.45 -20.91
C ASP A 321 -4.93 -13.79 -22.15
N GLU A 322 -6.01 -13.04 -22.36
CA GLU A 322 -6.85 -13.13 -23.56
C GLU A 322 -6.13 -12.66 -24.85
N SER A 323 -5.18 -11.73 -24.75
CA SER A 323 -4.46 -11.21 -25.92
C SER A 323 -3.48 -12.25 -26.48
N ASN A 324 -2.98 -13.14 -25.63
CA ASN A 324 -2.12 -14.25 -26.01
C ASN A 324 -2.49 -15.54 -25.25
N PRO A 325 -3.61 -16.20 -25.61
CA PRO A 325 -4.14 -17.34 -24.86
C PRO A 325 -3.13 -18.48 -24.74
N GLY A 326 -2.93 -18.96 -23.50
CA GLY A 326 -2.01 -20.06 -23.20
C GLY A 326 -0.54 -19.67 -23.08
N SER A 327 -0.23 -18.38 -23.15
CA SER A 327 1.12 -17.84 -22.89
C SER A 327 1.50 -17.85 -21.41
N ARG A 328 0.52 -17.94 -20.51
CA ARG A 328 0.71 -17.99 -19.06
C ARG A 328 0.32 -19.36 -18.49
N PRO A 329 1.00 -19.81 -17.42
CA PRO A 329 0.59 -20.99 -16.66
C PRO A 329 -0.82 -20.84 -16.08
N ASN A 330 -1.62 -21.89 -16.19
CA ASN A 330 -3.00 -21.92 -15.71
C ASN A 330 -3.46 -23.32 -15.27
N VAL A 331 -2.50 -24.22 -15.03
CA VAL A 331 -2.74 -25.62 -14.65
C VAL A 331 -1.86 -25.95 -13.45
N ALA A 332 -2.43 -26.60 -12.44
CA ALA A 332 -1.79 -26.84 -11.14
C ALA A 332 -0.57 -27.77 -11.19
N THR A 333 -0.40 -28.51 -12.30
CA THR A 333 0.78 -29.36 -12.53
C THR A 333 2.02 -28.59 -12.93
N VAL A 334 1.89 -27.31 -13.33
CA VAL A 334 3.02 -26.48 -13.71
C VAL A 334 3.91 -26.22 -12.51
N ARG A 335 5.23 -26.37 -12.70
CA ARG A 335 6.24 -26.07 -11.69
C ARG A 335 6.96 -24.77 -12.02
N VAL A 336 7.21 -23.93 -11.03
CA VAL A 336 7.79 -22.59 -11.21
C VAL A 336 9.16 -22.50 -10.53
N ALA A 337 10.16 -22.01 -11.25
CA ALA A 337 11.46 -21.64 -10.70
C ALA A 337 11.55 -20.11 -10.53
N ALA A 338 12.12 -19.66 -9.40
CA ALA A 338 12.22 -18.22 -9.10
C ALA A 338 13.28 -17.50 -9.95
N SER A 339 14.28 -18.22 -10.47
CA SER A 339 15.12 -17.77 -11.58
C SER A 339 15.75 -18.95 -12.33
N ALA A 340 16.48 -18.68 -13.41
CA ALA A 340 17.19 -19.71 -14.16
C ALA A 340 18.20 -20.46 -13.27
N GLY A 341 18.10 -21.79 -13.25
CA GLY A 341 18.97 -22.67 -12.45
C GLY A 341 18.49 -22.89 -11.00
N GLU A 342 17.42 -22.22 -10.57
CA GLU A 342 16.80 -22.47 -9.28
C GLU A 342 15.82 -23.67 -9.31
N PRO A 343 15.54 -24.30 -8.15
CA PRO A 343 14.62 -25.43 -8.09
C PRO A 343 13.21 -25.09 -8.60
N LEU A 344 12.63 -26.03 -9.36
CA LEU A 344 11.24 -25.98 -9.80
C LEU A 344 10.30 -26.38 -8.64
N ILE A 345 9.46 -25.46 -8.20
CA ILE A 345 8.51 -25.64 -7.10
C ILE A 345 7.11 -25.92 -7.64
N ALA A 346 6.43 -26.93 -7.10
CA ALA A 346 5.05 -27.29 -7.45
C ALA A 346 4.03 -26.56 -6.57
N GLY A 347 2.77 -26.50 -7.01
CA GLY A 347 1.65 -25.96 -6.21
C GLY A 347 1.61 -24.44 -6.11
N LEU A 348 2.39 -23.73 -6.93
CA LEU A 348 2.38 -22.26 -7.01
C LEU A 348 1.37 -21.73 -8.04
N VAL A 349 0.92 -22.60 -8.96
CA VAL A 349 -0.10 -22.32 -9.96
C VAL A 349 -1.34 -23.14 -9.62
N LEU A 350 -2.52 -22.57 -9.81
CA LEU A 350 -3.82 -23.23 -9.64
C LEU A 350 -4.41 -23.61 -11.00
N ASP A 351 -5.39 -24.52 -10.99
CA ASP A 351 -6.20 -24.80 -12.18
C ASP A 351 -7.17 -23.64 -12.40
N ARG A 352 -6.88 -22.78 -13.38
CA ARG A 352 -7.69 -21.60 -13.69
C ARG A 352 -8.77 -21.90 -14.71
N GLY A 353 -9.89 -21.20 -14.60
CA GLY A 353 -11.12 -21.58 -15.32
C GLY A 353 -11.86 -22.73 -14.64
N ALA A 354 -11.46 -23.10 -13.41
CA ALA A 354 -12.14 -24.13 -12.64
C ALA A 354 -13.43 -23.57 -11.97
N PRO A 355 -14.44 -24.42 -11.71
CA PRO A 355 -15.69 -24.00 -11.06
C PRO A 355 -15.53 -23.27 -9.73
N MET A 356 -14.55 -23.67 -8.92
CA MET A 356 -14.30 -23.09 -7.61
C MET A 356 -12.81 -23.14 -7.32
N VAL A 357 -12.23 -21.99 -6.96
CA VAL A 357 -10.83 -21.87 -6.54
C VAL A 357 -10.79 -21.29 -5.13
N THR A 358 -9.81 -21.71 -4.32
CA THR A 358 -9.66 -21.26 -2.94
C THR A 358 -8.29 -20.69 -2.68
N VAL A 359 -8.25 -19.42 -2.26
CA VAL A 359 -7.02 -18.65 -2.04
C VAL A 359 -7.04 -17.88 -0.72
N PRO A 360 -5.86 -17.54 -0.16
CA PRO A 360 -5.77 -16.68 1.02
C PRO A 360 -6.16 -15.23 0.72
N VAL A 361 -6.97 -14.61 1.59
CA VAL A 361 -7.48 -13.24 1.38
C VAL A 361 -6.90 -12.20 2.35
N ILE A 362 -6.15 -12.65 3.36
CA ILE A 362 -5.41 -11.76 4.29
C ILE A 362 -3.91 -11.95 4.10
N SER A 363 -3.42 -13.16 4.33
CA SER A 363 -2.00 -13.51 4.16
C SER A 363 -1.92 -14.96 3.70
N GLY A 364 -1.00 -15.23 2.78
CA GLY A 364 -0.65 -16.57 2.34
C GLY A 364 0.85 -16.68 2.14
N THR A 365 1.36 -17.91 2.10
CA THR A 365 2.75 -18.17 1.73
C THR A 365 2.90 -19.58 1.17
N SER A 366 3.88 -19.76 0.28
CA SER A 366 4.31 -21.06 -0.23
C SER A 366 5.24 -21.79 0.74
N ILE A 367 5.72 -21.09 1.79
CA ILE A 367 6.66 -21.62 2.77
C ILE A 367 5.91 -22.24 3.95
N ASN A 368 6.25 -23.48 4.29
CA ASN A 368 5.79 -24.12 5.52
C ASN A 368 6.94 -24.30 6.53
N ALA A 369 6.61 -24.59 7.79
CA ALA A 369 7.59 -24.73 8.87
C ALA A 369 8.59 -25.90 8.65
N ALA A 370 8.18 -26.94 7.91
CA ALA A 370 9.06 -28.05 7.56
C ALA A 370 10.11 -27.61 6.52
N ASN A 371 9.73 -26.81 5.53
CA ASN A 371 10.65 -26.21 4.55
C ASN A 371 11.72 -25.37 5.27
N VAL A 372 11.30 -24.55 6.25
CA VAL A 372 12.23 -23.72 7.05
C VAL A 372 13.24 -24.58 7.80
N THR A 373 12.78 -25.68 8.40
CA THR A 373 13.64 -26.59 9.16
C THR A 373 14.57 -27.39 8.26
N ALA A 374 14.09 -27.86 7.10
CA ALA A 374 14.87 -28.68 6.16
C ALA A 374 15.96 -27.88 5.43
N ALA A 375 15.69 -26.64 5.05
CA ALA A 375 16.65 -25.80 4.32
C ALA A 375 17.81 -25.30 5.19
N ASN A 376 17.66 -25.31 6.53
CA ASN A 376 18.69 -24.98 7.51
C ASN A 376 19.42 -23.62 7.29
N TYR A 377 18.82 -22.70 6.52
CA TYR A 377 19.32 -21.40 6.05
C TYR A 377 20.57 -20.89 6.79
N PRO A 378 21.79 -21.27 6.32
CA PRO A 378 23.01 -21.12 7.11
C PRO A 378 23.66 -19.74 7.00
N THR A 379 23.14 -18.86 6.14
CA THR A 379 23.72 -17.54 5.87
C THR A 379 22.70 -16.43 6.05
N VAL A 380 23.19 -15.24 6.37
CA VAL A 380 22.41 -13.98 6.42
C VAL A 380 21.58 -13.81 5.13
N ASP A 381 22.23 -13.94 3.98
CA ASP A 381 21.60 -13.71 2.67
C ASP A 381 20.46 -14.70 2.41
N ALA A 382 20.62 -15.96 2.78
CA ALA A 382 19.59 -16.96 2.59
C ALA A 382 18.37 -16.70 3.49
N VAL A 383 18.58 -16.26 4.74
CA VAL A 383 17.47 -15.89 5.63
C VAL A 383 16.80 -14.59 5.19
N LEU A 384 17.56 -13.59 4.72
CA LEU A 384 16.98 -12.37 4.15
C LEU A 384 16.15 -12.67 2.90
N GLU A 385 16.63 -13.51 1.99
CA GLU A 385 15.89 -13.86 0.78
C GLU A 385 14.55 -14.53 1.13
N LEU A 386 14.54 -15.40 2.15
CA LEU A 386 13.32 -15.96 2.72
C LEU A 386 12.39 -14.88 3.32
N ILE A 387 12.92 -13.91 4.05
CA ILE A 387 12.12 -12.81 4.63
C ILE A 387 11.49 -11.98 3.51
N TYR A 388 12.23 -11.61 2.47
CA TYR A 388 11.70 -10.83 1.34
C TYR A 388 10.72 -11.61 0.48
N LEU A 389 10.91 -12.92 0.36
CA LEU A 389 9.90 -13.82 -0.18
C LEU A 389 8.60 -13.76 0.62
N LEU A 390 8.69 -13.93 1.95
CA LEU A 390 7.52 -13.87 2.82
C LEU A 390 6.84 -12.50 2.74
N ARG A 391 7.60 -11.40 2.69
CA ARG A 391 7.04 -10.06 2.47
C ARG A 391 6.27 -9.97 1.15
N GLN A 392 6.85 -10.48 0.06
CA GLN A 392 6.19 -10.50 -1.25
C GLN A 392 4.86 -11.27 -1.21
N GLU A 393 4.86 -12.49 -0.69
CA GLU A 393 3.68 -13.35 -0.68
C GLU A 393 2.61 -12.88 0.32
N ILE A 394 3.03 -12.41 1.51
CA ILE A 394 2.10 -11.98 2.54
C ILE A 394 1.42 -10.67 2.15
N PHE A 395 2.17 -9.71 1.59
CA PHE A 395 1.69 -8.36 1.27
C PHE A 395 1.32 -8.16 -0.20
N ILE A 396 1.19 -9.23 -0.99
CA ILE A 396 0.66 -9.13 -2.36
C ILE A 396 -0.72 -8.47 -2.35
N GLY A 397 -0.93 -7.52 -3.28
CA GLY A 397 -2.19 -6.78 -3.40
C GLY A 397 -2.41 -5.75 -2.29
N GLU A 398 -1.36 -5.34 -1.58
CA GLU A 398 -1.43 -4.37 -0.47
C GLU A 398 -0.54 -3.14 -0.73
N GLY A 399 0.03 -2.99 -1.93
CA GLY A 399 0.80 -1.82 -2.36
C GLY A 399 2.18 -1.70 -1.71
N ARG A 400 2.68 -2.77 -1.07
CA ARG A 400 3.91 -2.73 -0.27
C ARG A 400 5.17 -3.00 -1.07
N ARG A 401 5.06 -3.74 -2.17
CA ARG A 401 6.22 -4.30 -2.87
C ARG A 401 7.10 -3.25 -3.55
N ALA A 402 6.51 -2.18 -4.09
CA ALA A 402 7.28 -1.07 -4.66
C ALA A 402 8.21 -0.40 -3.62
N VAL A 403 7.75 -0.28 -2.37
CA VAL A 403 8.56 0.28 -1.27
C VAL A 403 9.69 -0.66 -0.88
N ASP A 404 9.42 -1.97 -0.81
CA ASP A 404 10.45 -2.99 -0.53
C ASP A 404 11.51 -3.05 -1.64
N LEU A 405 11.15 -2.70 -2.88
CA LEU A 405 12.07 -2.56 -4.02
C LEU A 405 12.82 -1.24 -4.05
N GLY A 406 12.49 -0.28 -3.16
CA GLY A 406 13.19 0.99 -2.99
C GLY A 406 12.68 2.14 -3.88
N PHE A 407 11.58 1.97 -4.60
CA PHE A 407 11.01 3.04 -5.44
C PHE A 407 10.52 4.23 -4.60
N ARG A 408 10.63 5.44 -5.16
CA ARG A 408 9.94 6.64 -4.66
C ARG A 408 9.53 7.56 -5.80
N TYR A 409 8.28 7.98 -5.80
CA TYR A 409 7.71 8.96 -6.72
C TYR A 409 8.29 10.37 -6.51
N PRO A 410 8.37 11.17 -7.57
CA PRO A 410 8.53 12.62 -7.46
C PRO A 410 7.23 13.27 -6.98
N VAL A 411 7.28 14.54 -6.58
CA VAL A 411 6.08 15.38 -6.51
C VAL A 411 5.49 15.61 -7.90
N SER A 412 4.19 15.91 -7.96
CA SER A 412 3.49 16.09 -9.23
C SER A 412 3.78 17.45 -9.87
N PHE A 413 3.49 17.56 -11.16
CA PHE A 413 3.61 18.81 -11.91
C PHE A 413 2.74 19.91 -11.34
N ASN A 414 1.55 19.58 -10.83
CA ASN A 414 0.67 20.55 -10.20
C ASN A 414 1.34 21.17 -8.96
N GLU A 415 2.00 20.34 -8.15
CA GLU A 415 2.76 20.80 -6.98
C GLU A 415 3.92 21.74 -7.39
N ILE A 416 4.60 21.46 -8.51
CA ILE A 416 5.64 22.36 -9.07
C ILE A 416 5.05 23.72 -9.48
N VAL A 417 3.85 23.73 -10.08
CA VAL A 417 3.25 24.97 -10.58
C VAL A 417 2.60 25.80 -9.46
N SER A 418 2.04 25.15 -8.44
CA SER A 418 1.32 25.84 -7.36
C SER A 418 2.23 26.27 -6.20
N ASN A 419 3.29 25.52 -5.91
CA ASN A 419 4.12 25.75 -4.73
C ASN A 419 5.39 26.56 -5.08
N PRO A 420 5.54 27.80 -4.55
CA PRO A 420 6.69 28.65 -4.87
C PRO A 420 8.04 28.12 -4.32
N ASN A 421 8.03 27.06 -3.51
CA ASN A 421 9.24 26.45 -2.95
C ASN A 421 9.75 25.25 -3.77
N ILE A 422 9.16 24.98 -4.93
CA ILE A 422 9.48 23.82 -5.77
C ILE A 422 9.68 24.29 -7.19
N GLU A 423 10.87 24.07 -7.72
CA GLU A 423 11.21 24.36 -9.11
C GLU A 423 11.38 23.06 -9.92
N ASN A 424 11.08 23.12 -11.21
CA ASN A 424 11.29 21.97 -12.10
C ASN A 424 12.78 21.61 -12.17
N GLY A 425 13.12 20.37 -11.83
CA GLY A 425 14.50 19.91 -11.73
C GLY A 425 15.02 19.83 -10.29
N ASP A 426 14.26 20.31 -9.30
CA ASP A 426 14.58 20.09 -7.90
C ASP A 426 14.61 18.60 -7.55
N PRO A 427 15.35 18.18 -6.51
CA PRO A 427 15.39 16.79 -6.06
C PRO A 427 13.99 16.19 -5.79
N ALA A 428 13.03 17.02 -5.37
CA ALA A 428 11.65 16.61 -5.15
C ALA A 428 10.92 16.16 -6.43
N THR A 429 11.36 16.65 -7.59
CA THR A 429 10.72 16.46 -8.90
C THR A 429 11.31 15.29 -9.69
N VAL A 430 12.26 14.56 -9.11
CA VAL A 430 12.94 13.43 -9.75
C VAL A 430 12.66 12.15 -8.97
N GLY A 431 11.90 11.23 -9.57
CA GLY A 431 11.60 9.94 -8.95
C GLY A 431 12.85 9.08 -8.74
N ARG A 432 12.88 8.32 -7.66
CA ARG A 432 13.95 7.35 -7.36
C ARG A 432 13.60 5.98 -7.90
N ILE A 433 14.35 5.54 -8.90
CA ILE A 433 14.35 4.17 -9.41
C ILE A 433 15.71 3.57 -9.05
N PRO A 434 15.78 2.60 -8.13
CA PRO A 434 17.05 1.98 -7.76
C PRO A 434 17.79 1.40 -8.96
N ALA A 435 19.12 1.55 -8.97
CA ALA A 435 19.93 1.22 -10.15
C ALA A 435 19.91 -0.27 -10.52
N PHE A 436 19.59 -1.14 -9.56
CA PHE A 436 19.47 -2.59 -9.74
C PHE A 436 18.11 -3.04 -10.27
N ILE A 437 17.14 -2.13 -10.43
CA ILE A 437 15.85 -2.46 -11.04
C ILE A 437 16.05 -2.75 -12.53
N PRO A 438 15.62 -3.92 -13.02
CA PRO A 438 15.73 -4.25 -14.43
C PRO A 438 14.80 -3.36 -15.26
N LYS A 439 15.31 -2.92 -16.42
CA LYS A 439 14.59 -2.04 -17.35
C LYS A 439 13.70 -2.85 -18.28
N ASN A 440 12.82 -2.19 -19.03
CA ASN A 440 12.04 -2.77 -20.13
C ASN A 440 11.00 -3.84 -19.72
N LYS A 441 10.21 -3.61 -18.66
CA LYS A 441 9.16 -4.55 -18.18
C LYS A 441 9.70 -5.95 -17.86
N GLU A 442 10.88 -6.02 -17.25
CA GLU A 442 11.52 -7.31 -16.98
C GLU A 442 11.32 -7.82 -15.56
N MET A 443 10.85 -6.98 -14.63
CA MET A 443 10.71 -7.34 -13.21
C MET A 443 9.81 -8.57 -12.99
N ASP A 444 8.74 -8.65 -13.77
CA ASP A 444 7.70 -9.67 -13.73
C ASP A 444 7.76 -10.63 -14.94
N ALA A 445 8.84 -10.57 -15.73
CA ALA A 445 9.00 -11.40 -16.92
C ALA A 445 9.34 -12.86 -16.58
N PHE A 446 8.85 -13.78 -17.41
CA PHE A 446 9.11 -15.22 -17.28
C PHE A 446 9.07 -15.93 -18.64
N THR A 447 9.56 -17.17 -18.67
CA THR A 447 9.43 -18.10 -19.79
C THR A 447 8.57 -19.29 -19.38
N TYR A 448 7.56 -19.62 -20.18
CA TYR A 448 6.69 -20.77 -19.94
C TYR A 448 6.88 -21.84 -21.03
N ASP A 449 7.34 -23.03 -20.63
CA ASP A 449 7.37 -24.22 -21.47
C ASP A 449 6.15 -25.09 -21.15
N LYS A 450 5.09 -24.92 -21.94
CA LYS A 450 3.84 -25.65 -21.81
C LYS A 450 4.00 -27.16 -22.04
N ALA A 451 4.95 -27.58 -22.88
CA ALA A 451 5.17 -29.00 -23.16
C ALA A 451 5.88 -29.68 -21.98
N ALA A 452 6.84 -29.00 -21.35
CA ALA A 452 7.52 -29.49 -20.16
C ALA A 452 6.71 -29.29 -18.87
N GLY A 453 5.71 -28.42 -18.87
CA GLY A 453 4.96 -28.04 -17.66
C GLY A 453 5.82 -27.23 -16.69
N THR A 454 6.69 -26.37 -17.20
CA THR A 454 7.64 -25.59 -16.38
C THR A 454 7.59 -24.11 -16.72
N CYS A 455 7.72 -23.27 -15.70
CA CYS A 455 7.83 -21.83 -15.81
C CYS A 455 9.09 -21.36 -15.09
N THR A 456 9.86 -20.48 -15.71
CA THR A 456 11.08 -19.90 -15.13
C THR A 456 10.97 -18.39 -15.14
N ILE A 457 11.02 -17.77 -13.96
CA ILE A 457 11.01 -16.32 -13.83
C ILE A 457 12.37 -15.77 -14.25
N LYS A 458 12.39 -14.59 -14.85
CA LYS A 458 13.62 -13.99 -15.38
C LYS A 458 14.52 -13.48 -14.26
N HIS A 459 13.95 -12.70 -13.34
CA HIS A 459 14.67 -12.07 -12.24
C HIS A 459 14.02 -12.45 -10.90
N ASN A 460 14.77 -13.13 -10.02
CA ASN A 460 14.36 -13.31 -8.64
C ASN A 460 14.59 -11.99 -7.88
N MET A 461 13.59 -11.11 -7.86
CA MET A 461 13.74 -9.78 -7.26
C MET A 461 13.99 -9.83 -5.74
N ASN A 462 13.60 -10.91 -5.04
CA ASN A 462 13.96 -11.08 -3.63
C ASN A 462 15.47 -11.24 -3.46
N LYS A 463 16.11 -12.03 -4.32
CA LYS A 463 17.57 -12.16 -4.36
C LYS A 463 18.26 -10.87 -4.81
N VAL A 464 17.67 -10.11 -5.73
CA VAL A 464 18.17 -8.80 -6.16
C VAL A 464 18.19 -7.81 -4.98
N ILE A 465 17.12 -7.76 -4.18
CA ILE A 465 17.08 -6.94 -2.95
C ILE A 465 18.23 -7.32 -2.02
N VAL A 466 18.41 -8.61 -1.72
CA VAL A 466 19.46 -9.09 -0.80
C VAL A 466 20.87 -8.84 -1.31
N THR A 467 21.08 -8.93 -2.62
CA THR A 467 22.36 -8.60 -3.27
C THR A 467 22.72 -7.13 -3.06
N ASN A 468 21.71 -6.26 -2.96
CA ASN A 468 21.86 -4.81 -2.79
C ASN A 468 21.58 -4.34 -1.35
N LYS A 469 21.57 -5.24 -0.36
CA LYS A 469 21.22 -4.93 1.05
C LYS A 469 22.07 -3.86 1.72
N ALA A 470 23.25 -3.53 1.17
CA ALA A 470 24.09 -2.45 1.68
C ALA A 470 23.71 -1.05 1.12
N SER A 471 22.74 -0.99 0.19
CA SER A 471 22.17 0.26 -0.29
C SER A 471 21.18 0.79 0.73
N ALA A 472 21.21 2.09 1.00
CA ALA A 472 20.22 2.77 1.87
C ALA A 472 18.78 2.78 1.27
N GLU A 473 18.59 2.22 0.08
CA GLU A 473 17.30 2.16 -0.62
C GLU A 473 16.46 0.94 -0.24
N VAL A 474 17.07 -0.12 0.29
CA VAL A 474 16.44 -1.41 0.61
C VAL A 474 17.02 -1.99 1.89
N VAL A 475 16.36 -2.98 2.49
CA VAL A 475 16.82 -3.70 3.70
C VAL A 475 17.26 -2.76 4.84
N PRO A 476 16.32 -2.00 5.45
CA PRO A 476 16.61 -0.87 6.33
C PRO A 476 17.54 -1.11 7.54
N PHE A 477 17.81 -2.36 7.93
CA PHE A 477 18.73 -2.69 9.02
C PHE A 477 20.15 -3.08 8.59
N PHE A 478 20.46 -3.06 7.28
CA PHE A 478 21.76 -3.40 6.70
C PHE A 478 22.40 -2.18 6.03
#